data_AF-A0A8E2EPY5-F1
#
_entry.id   AF-A0A8E2EPY5-F1
#
_cell.length_a   1.000
_cell.length_b   1.000
_cell.length_c   1.000
_cell.angle_alpha   90.00
_cell.angle_beta   90.00
_cell.angle_gamma   90.00
#
_symmetry.space_group_name_H-M   'P 1'
#
loop_
_entity.id
_entity.type
_entity.pdbx_description
1 polymer ?
#
loop_
_entity_poly.entity_id
_entity_poly.type
_entity_poly.pdbx_seq_one_letter_code
_entity_poly.pdbx_strand_id
1 'polypeptide(L)'
;MVPSPPPFASVDYWNARFRSNPTAFDWLQPASILDAPLIAALLDCPIQKPGILHVGCGTSLLSYHLREHVETPGQIHNVDFSEEVIELGKKQERDIFKAPNREGEGQIKSKSEDNDTAIQNEDIAEANVTMKTHVDAGECDNKATPPSRSSSQTKSTSEITPRPFMRWDTANLLSLSSILSVCKTSSYYLIVDKSCSDSIACAEDVFISLPYPLTFLYPSPYAPSNLLTPIPIHPLHILALHLGLVTQPGGRWITFSYSNSRFPFLPSSPLDSEDLEDAIPDELLMHGFPDPAELWTLERKEAVEAPPEGGTEVVHRPKVSHWLYVLVRTERELRMQ
;
A
#
# COMPACT_ATOMS: atom_id res chain seq x y z
N MET A 1 -21.56 19.68 -26.45
CA MET A 1 -20.30 18.89 -26.44
C MET A 1 -20.27 18.16 -25.11
N VAL A 2 -20.09 16.84 -25.13
CA VAL A 2 -19.82 16.09 -23.91
C VAL A 2 -18.43 16.54 -23.43
N PRO A 3 -18.25 16.93 -22.16
CA PRO A 3 -16.92 17.28 -21.67
C PRO A 3 -15.98 16.09 -21.85
N SER A 4 -14.76 16.36 -22.31
CA SER A 4 -13.72 15.33 -22.35
C SER A 4 -13.49 14.77 -20.94
N PRO A 5 -13.24 13.46 -20.79
CA PRO A 5 -12.91 12.92 -19.49
C PRO A 5 -11.67 13.64 -18.92
N PRO A 6 -11.56 13.75 -17.59
CA PRO A 6 -10.33 14.27 -16.98
C PRO A 6 -9.12 13.43 -17.41
N PRO A 7 -7.93 14.05 -17.60
CA PRO A 7 -6.72 13.32 -17.99
C PRO A 7 -6.14 12.58 -16.79
N PHE A 8 -6.75 11.45 -16.41
CA PHE A 8 -6.41 10.69 -15.19
C PHE A 8 -4.98 10.14 -15.17
N ALA A 9 -4.29 10.08 -16.31
CA ALA A 9 -2.88 9.72 -16.38
C ALA A 9 -1.91 10.91 -16.15
N SER A 10 -2.41 12.13 -16.08
CA SER A 10 -1.58 13.34 -16.00
C SER A 10 -1.24 13.70 -14.54
N VAL A 11 0.06 13.72 -14.22
CA VAL A 11 0.55 14.19 -12.92
C VAL A 11 0.16 15.66 -12.66
N ASP A 12 0.12 16.50 -13.69
CA ASP A 12 -0.25 17.91 -13.55
C ASP A 12 -1.71 18.08 -13.14
N TYR A 13 -2.61 17.26 -13.71
CA TYR A 13 -4.01 17.21 -13.30
C TYR A 13 -4.15 16.85 -11.82
N TRP A 14 -3.45 15.81 -11.37
CA TRP A 14 -3.50 15.39 -9.97
C TRP A 14 -2.86 16.41 -9.02
N ASN A 15 -1.70 16.97 -9.37
CA ASN A 15 -1.07 18.05 -8.63
C ASN A 15 -2.01 19.26 -8.48
N ALA A 16 -2.72 19.64 -9.54
CA ALA A 16 -3.70 20.72 -9.50
C ALA A 16 -4.90 20.36 -8.60
N ARG A 17 -5.40 19.12 -8.68
CA ARG A 17 -6.50 18.62 -7.84
C ARG A 17 -6.12 18.67 -6.36
N PHE A 18 -4.97 18.12 -5.97
CA PHE A 18 -4.55 18.04 -4.57
C PHE A 18 -4.24 19.41 -3.96
N ARG A 19 -3.68 20.33 -4.75
CA ARG A 19 -3.50 21.72 -4.30
C ARG A 19 -4.83 22.44 -4.09
N SER A 20 -5.80 22.21 -4.96
CA SER A 20 -7.11 22.87 -4.91
C SER A 20 -8.05 22.24 -3.87
N ASN A 21 -7.92 20.94 -3.61
CA ASN A 21 -8.73 20.21 -2.65
C ASN A 21 -7.87 19.17 -1.89
N PRO A 22 -7.25 19.57 -0.78
CA PRO A 22 -6.38 18.70 0.02
C PRO A 22 -7.17 17.81 0.99
N THR A 23 -8.51 17.85 0.95
CA THR A 23 -9.33 17.06 1.87
C THR A 23 -9.29 15.58 1.52
N ALA A 24 -9.54 14.74 2.54
CA ALA A 24 -9.53 13.31 2.34
C ALA A 24 -10.64 12.90 1.36
N PHE A 25 -10.28 12.07 0.38
CA PHE A 25 -11.23 11.61 -0.63
C PHE A 25 -10.96 10.15 -1.01
N ASP A 26 -12.01 9.36 -0.98
CA ASP A 26 -11.99 7.96 -1.35
C ASP A 26 -12.77 7.74 -2.65
N TRP A 27 -12.05 7.37 -3.71
CA TRP A 27 -12.68 6.98 -4.98
C TRP A 27 -13.49 5.68 -4.82
N LEU A 28 -14.56 5.52 -5.60
CA LEU A 28 -15.48 4.37 -5.60
C LEU A 28 -16.34 4.27 -4.33
N GLN A 29 -15.76 3.79 -3.24
CA GLN A 29 -16.41 3.52 -1.95
C GLN A 29 -15.47 3.93 -0.80
N PRO A 30 -15.95 4.07 0.45
CA PRO A 30 -15.10 4.35 1.60
C PRO A 30 -13.95 3.34 1.75
N ALA A 31 -12.82 3.77 2.34
CA ALA A 31 -11.65 2.92 2.56
C ALA A 31 -11.97 1.56 3.23
N SER A 32 -12.94 1.55 4.15
CA SER A 32 -13.36 0.37 4.89
C SER A 32 -13.88 -0.79 4.04
N ILE A 33 -14.23 -0.54 2.77
CA ILE A 33 -14.63 -1.62 1.85
C ILE A 33 -13.53 -2.67 1.67
N LEU A 34 -12.27 -2.28 1.90
CA LEU A 34 -11.12 -3.18 1.78
C LEU A 34 -10.74 -3.88 3.09
N ASP A 35 -11.33 -3.53 4.24
CA ASP A 35 -10.91 -4.10 5.53
C ASP A 35 -11.03 -5.64 5.54
N ALA A 36 -12.15 -6.19 5.06
CA ALA A 36 -12.36 -7.63 5.01
C ALA A 36 -11.34 -8.38 4.12
N PRO A 37 -11.12 -8.01 2.84
CA PRO A 37 -10.09 -8.66 2.03
C PRO A 37 -8.66 -8.42 2.54
N LEU A 38 -8.37 -7.25 3.15
CA LEU A 38 -7.07 -6.98 3.78
C LEU A 38 -6.81 -7.92 4.96
N ILE A 39 -7.79 -8.08 5.85
CA ILE A 39 -7.69 -8.98 7.01
C ILE A 39 -7.47 -10.42 6.54
N ALA A 40 -8.24 -10.89 5.55
CA ALA A 40 -8.08 -12.24 5.01
C ALA A 40 -6.66 -12.47 4.46
N ALA A 41 -6.15 -11.54 3.65
CA ALA A 41 -4.81 -11.64 3.09
C ALA A 41 -3.69 -11.62 4.15
N LEU A 42 -3.85 -10.83 5.21
CA LEU A 42 -2.86 -10.73 6.29
C LEU A 42 -2.92 -11.91 7.26
N LEU A 43 -4.09 -12.50 7.50
CA LEU A 43 -4.23 -13.74 8.30
C LEU A 43 -3.56 -14.94 7.62
N ASP A 44 -3.64 -15.02 6.30
CA ASP A 44 -2.99 -16.05 5.50
C ASP A 44 -1.48 -15.79 5.28
N CYS A 45 -0.97 -14.64 5.75
CA CYS A 45 0.41 -14.25 5.51
C CYS A 45 1.37 -15.10 6.38
N PRO A 46 2.34 -15.81 5.78
CA PRO A 46 3.31 -16.59 6.54
C PRO A 46 4.39 -15.69 7.21
N ILE A 47 4.37 -14.39 6.96
CA ILE A 47 5.38 -13.43 7.40
C ILE A 47 4.86 -12.67 8.61
N GLN A 48 5.65 -12.59 9.68
CA GLN A 48 5.23 -11.96 10.94
C GLN A 48 5.00 -10.44 10.83
N LYS A 49 5.74 -9.76 9.93
CA LYS A 49 5.67 -8.30 9.73
C LYS A 49 5.67 -7.98 8.24
N PRO A 50 4.60 -8.31 7.50
CA PRO A 50 4.59 -8.14 6.05
C PRO A 50 4.68 -6.65 5.69
N GLY A 51 5.42 -6.36 4.62
CA GLY A 51 5.41 -5.05 3.99
C GLY A 51 4.15 -4.88 3.15
N ILE A 52 3.53 -3.71 3.25
CA ILE A 52 2.34 -3.31 2.48
C ILE A 52 2.72 -2.15 1.56
N LEU A 53 2.47 -2.30 0.26
CA LEU A 53 2.60 -1.25 -0.74
C LEU A 53 1.22 -0.71 -1.11
N HIS A 54 0.94 0.54 -0.77
CA HIS A 54 -0.29 1.23 -1.15
C HIS A 54 0.00 2.12 -2.35
N VAL A 55 -0.54 1.75 -3.52
CA VAL A 55 -0.25 2.39 -4.80
C VAL A 55 -1.31 3.42 -5.18
N GLY A 56 -0.87 4.59 -5.66
CA GLY A 56 -1.77 5.70 -5.97
C GLY A 56 -2.55 6.16 -4.74
N CYS A 57 -1.84 6.36 -3.62
CA CYS A 57 -2.48 6.55 -2.33
C CYS A 57 -3.40 7.78 -2.27
N GLY A 58 -3.13 8.80 -3.10
CA GLY A 58 -3.91 10.03 -3.13
C GLY A 58 -4.13 10.63 -1.73
N THR A 59 -5.28 11.27 -1.52
CA THR A 59 -5.73 11.76 -0.21
C THR A 59 -6.65 10.76 0.49
N SER A 60 -6.60 9.48 0.14
CA SER A 60 -7.48 8.46 0.74
C SER A 60 -7.18 8.25 2.22
N LEU A 61 -8.22 7.95 3.02
CA LEU A 61 -8.04 7.51 4.40
C LEU A 61 -7.54 6.07 4.52
N LEU A 62 -7.45 5.34 3.40
CA LEU A 62 -7.00 3.95 3.35
C LEU A 62 -5.61 3.76 3.97
N SER A 63 -4.69 4.70 3.80
CA SER A 63 -3.38 4.65 4.45
C SER A 63 -3.48 4.53 5.97
N TYR A 64 -4.50 5.15 6.58
CA TYR A 64 -4.74 5.09 8.03
C TYR A 64 -5.48 3.82 8.45
N HIS A 65 -6.41 3.32 7.63
CA HIS A 65 -7.01 1.98 7.83
C HIS A 65 -5.93 0.90 7.83
N LEU A 66 -4.97 0.98 6.89
CA LEU A 66 -3.84 0.04 6.84
C LEU A 66 -3.02 0.01 8.14
N ARG A 67 -2.94 1.13 8.88
CA ARG A 67 -2.22 1.18 10.17
C ARG A 67 -2.86 0.29 11.22
N GLU A 68 -4.17 0.08 11.16
CA GLU A 68 -4.90 -0.77 12.11
C GLU A 68 -4.58 -2.25 11.90
N HIS A 69 -3.95 -2.59 10.77
CA HIS A 69 -3.62 -3.96 10.38
C HIS A 69 -2.13 -4.30 10.48
N VAL A 70 -1.28 -3.38 10.95
CA VAL A 70 0.17 -3.60 11.07
C VAL A 70 0.67 -3.31 12.48
N GLU A 71 1.75 -3.99 12.88
CA GLU A 71 2.38 -3.77 14.19
C GLU A 71 3.11 -2.43 14.25
N THR A 72 3.76 -2.04 13.15
CA THR A 72 4.52 -0.80 13.07
C THR A 72 4.18 -0.01 11.81
N PRO A 73 4.07 1.34 11.90
CA PRO A 73 3.79 2.19 10.74
C PRO A 73 4.73 1.98 9.55
N GLY A 74 6.01 1.70 9.83
CA GLY A 74 7.03 1.51 8.80
C GLY A 74 6.80 0.33 7.85
N GLN A 75 5.86 -0.57 8.17
CA GLN A 75 5.44 -1.65 7.27
C GLN A 75 4.65 -1.13 6.06
N ILE A 76 4.01 0.04 6.18
CA ILE A 76 3.20 0.64 5.12
C ILE A 76 4.08 1.57 4.29
N HIS A 77 4.03 1.38 2.98
CA HIS A 77 4.67 2.23 2.01
C HIS A 77 3.63 2.78 1.03
N ASN A 78 3.33 4.05 1.20
CA ASN A 78 2.44 4.80 0.34
C ASN A 78 3.25 5.40 -0.82
N VAL A 79 2.80 5.15 -2.04
CA VAL A 79 3.42 5.70 -3.25
C VAL A 79 2.38 6.36 -4.14
N ASP A 80 2.77 7.48 -4.73
CA ASP A 80 1.97 8.24 -5.69
C ASP A 80 2.94 8.98 -6.62
N PHE A 81 2.57 9.20 -7.88
CA PHE A 81 3.41 9.98 -8.80
C PHE A 81 3.38 11.49 -8.53
N SER A 82 2.46 11.95 -7.66
CA SER A 82 2.27 13.34 -7.28
C SER A 82 3.05 13.64 -5.99
N GLU A 83 4.10 14.44 -6.10
CA GLU A 83 4.84 14.90 -4.92
C GLU A 83 3.96 15.72 -3.97
N GLU A 84 2.99 16.47 -4.50
CA GLU A 84 2.04 17.28 -3.73
C GLU A 84 1.26 16.43 -2.71
N VAL A 85 0.77 15.26 -3.13
CA VAL A 85 -0.02 14.41 -2.23
C VAL A 85 0.85 13.62 -1.26
N ILE A 86 2.07 13.27 -1.67
CA ILE A 86 3.06 12.64 -0.80
C ILE A 86 3.45 13.57 0.36
N GLU A 87 3.75 14.84 0.06
CA GLU A 87 4.08 15.82 1.11
C GLU A 87 2.87 16.13 2.01
N LEU A 88 1.66 16.17 1.44
CA LEU A 88 0.43 16.30 2.21
C LEU A 88 0.22 15.12 3.16
N GLY A 89 0.36 13.88 2.70
CA GLY A 89 0.21 12.67 3.52
C GLY A 89 1.24 12.61 4.65
N LYS A 90 2.51 12.93 4.35
CA LYS A 90 3.57 13.07 5.37
C LYS A 90 3.21 14.11 6.44
N LYS A 91 2.65 15.25 6.03
CA LYS A 91 2.23 16.31 6.96
C LYS A 91 1.06 15.85 7.82
N GLN A 92 0.00 15.32 7.21
CA GLN A 92 -1.19 14.85 7.90
C GLN A 92 -0.85 13.75 8.92
N GLU A 93 -0.02 12.77 8.55
CA GLU A 93 0.40 11.74 9.50
C GLU A 93 1.15 12.34 10.70
N ARG A 94 2.05 13.31 10.47
CA ARG A 94 2.74 14.00 11.57
C ARG A 94 1.78 14.78 12.46
N ASP A 95 0.79 15.44 11.89
CA ASP A 95 -0.17 16.24 12.65
C ASP A 95 -1.08 15.36 13.51
N ILE A 96 -1.42 14.15 13.02
CA ILE A 96 -2.25 13.18 13.75
C ILE A 96 -1.45 12.43 14.83
N PHE A 97 -0.22 12.00 14.52
CA PHE A 97 0.53 11.03 15.35
C PHE A 97 1.77 11.60 16.06
N LYS A 98 2.09 12.89 15.94
CA LYS A 98 3.08 13.50 16.84
C LYS A 98 2.46 13.66 18.23
N ALA A 99 3.17 13.16 19.25
CA ALA A 99 2.82 13.42 20.63
C ALA A 99 2.77 14.94 20.88
N PRO A 100 1.80 15.46 21.66
CA PRO A 100 1.88 16.83 22.12
C PRO A 100 3.21 17.01 22.87
N ASN A 101 3.97 18.05 22.52
CA ASN A 101 5.16 18.42 23.28
C ASN A 101 4.79 18.43 24.76
N ARG A 102 5.55 17.71 25.60
CA ARG A 102 5.58 17.94 27.05
C ARG A 102 6.25 19.31 27.30
N GLU A 103 5.62 20.37 26.85
CA GLU A 103 5.93 21.74 27.27
C GLU A 103 4.96 22.08 28.40
N GLY A 104 5.33 21.66 29.61
CA GLY A 104 4.47 21.86 30.77
C GLY A 104 4.96 21.24 32.07
N GLU A 105 6.27 21.07 32.28
CA GLU A 105 6.81 20.80 33.62
C GLU A 105 7.79 21.92 34.01
N GLY A 106 7.35 22.75 34.95
CA GLY A 106 8.22 23.30 35.98
C GLY A 106 8.84 24.68 35.73
N GLN A 107 8.04 25.74 35.92
CA GLN A 107 8.48 26.87 36.75
C GLN A 107 7.31 27.43 37.55
N ILE A 108 7.04 26.78 38.68
CA ILE A 108 6.30 27.38 39.79
C ILE A 108 7.17 28.53 40.30
N LYS A 109 6.86 29.76 39.91
CA LYS A 109 7.25 30.95 40.66
C LYS A 109 6.14 31.26 41.65
N SER A 110 6.45 31.02 42.92
CA SER A 110 5.71 31.51 44.07
C SER A 110 5.43 33.00 43.94
N LYS A 111 4.16 33.37 43.90
CA LYS A 111 3.68 34.66 44.41
C LYS A 111 2.51 34.39 45.33
N SER A 112 2.79 34.58 46.62
CA SER A 112 1.84 34.93 47.65
C SER A 112 1.02 36.14 47.23
N GLU A 113 -0.30 36.10 47.41
CA GLU A 113 -1.08 37.20 47.97
C GLU A 113 -2.50 36.73 48.25
N ASP A 114 -2.98 37.15 49.42
CA ASP A 114 -4.25 36.84 50.05
C ASP A 114 -5.46 37.31 49.23
N ASN A 115 -6.56 36.54 49.29
CA ASN A 115 -7.83 37.12 49.72
C ASN A 115 -8.90 36.05 50.01
N ASP A 116 -9.52 36.22 51.17
CA ASP A 116 -10.77 35.64 51.63
C ASP A 116 -11.90 35.77 50.60
N THR A 117 -12.67 34.70 50.37
CA THR A 117 -14.08 34.63 50.79
C THR A 117 -14.64 33.21 50.68
N ALA A 118 -15.41 32.83 51.70
CA ALA A 118 -16.12 31.57 51.85
C ALA A 118 -17.26 31.37 50.83
N ILE A 119 -17.64 30.10 50.57
CA ILE A 119 -18.97 29.51 50.90
C ILE A 119 -19.18 28.14 50.19
N GLN A 120 -19.52 27.15 51.04
CA GLN A 120 -20.36 25.95 50.89
C GLN A 120 -19.92 24.67 50.16
N ASN A 121 -19.71 23.66 51.01
CA ASN A 121 -19.98 22.21 50.92
C ASN A 121 -21.03 21.77 49.89
N GLU A 122 -20.80 20.62 49.24
CA GLU A 122 -21.43 19.34 49.64
C GLU A 122 -20.84 18.14 48.88
N ASP A 123 -20.95 16.99 49.54
CA ASP A 123 -20.31 15.70 49.34
C ASP A 123 -20.63 14.98 48.02
N ILE A 124 -19.76 14.05 47.61
CA ILE A 124 -20.09 12.63 47.39
C ILE A 124 -18.81 11.79 47.46
N ALA A 125 -18.92 10.72 48.23
CA ALA A 125 -17.87 9.85 48.73
C ALA A 125 -17.36 8.79 47.74
N GLU A 126 -16.09 8.47 47.97
CA GLU A 126 -15.36 7.20 47.90
C GLU A 126 -16.05 5.92 47.37
N ALA A 127 -15.32 5.20 46.52
CA ALA A 127 -15.02 3.78 46.74
C ALA A 127 -13.73 3.37 46.00
N ASN A 128 -12.62 3.32 46.72
CA ASN A 128 -11.39 2.62 46.34
C ASN A 128 -11.53 1.14 46.75
N VAL A 129 -11.21 0.21 45.85
CA VAL A 129 -10.94 -1.19 46.20
C VAL A 129 -9.48 -1.49 45.88
N THR A 130 -8.70 -1.65 46.95
CA THR A 130 -7.34 -2.19 46.95
C THR A 130 -7.41 -3.69 47.20
N MET A 131 -6.66 -4.49 46.42
CA MET A 131 -6.25 -5.83 46.85
C MET A 131 -4.72 -5.93 46.81
N LYS A 132 -4.15 -6.26 47.96
CA LYS A 132 -2.78 -6.73 48.19
C LYS A 132 -2.87 -7.94 49.14
N THR A 133 -1.73 -8.63 49.24
CA THR A 133 -1.34 -9.78 50.10
C THR A 133 -1.32 -11.12 49.36
N HIS A 134 -0.34 -12.02 49.52
CA HIS A 134 0.93 -12.04 50.26
C HIS A 134 1.84 -13.17 49.66
N VAL A 135 3.15 -13.02 49.91
CA VAL A 135 4.35 -13.90 49.83
C VAL A 135 4.19 -15.44 49.76
N ASP A 136 5.15 -16.10 49.10
CA ASP A 136 6.11 -16.95 49.84
C ASP A 136 7.47 -17.15 49.14
N ALA A 137 8.49 -17.45 49.95
CA ALA A 137 9.92 -17.47 49.67
C ALA A 137 10.45 -18.85 49.18
N GLY A 138 11.63 -18.83 48.54
CA GLY A 138 12.37 -20.03 48.15
C GLY A 138 13.78 -19.69 47.67
N GLU A 139 14.71 -19.68 48.63
CA GLU A 139 16.16 -19.46 48.51
C GLU A 139 16.89 -20.74 48.08
N CYS A 140 17.92 -20.65 47.23
CA CYS A 140 19.05 -21.59 47.17
C CYS A 140 20.27 -20.93 46.49
N ASP A 141 21.30 -20.71 47.29
CA ASP A 141 22.67 -20.34 46.94
C ASP A 141 23.38 -21.38 46.06
N ASN A 142 24.30 -20.92 45.20
CA ASN A 142 25.67 -21.47 45.14
C ASN A 142 26.65 -20.57 44.36
N LYS A 143 27.76 -20.26 45.02
CA LYS A 143 28.96 -19.56 44.52
C LYS A 143 29.84 -20.48 43.66
N ALA A 144 30.42 -19.95 42.58
CA ALA A 144 31.85 -20.12 42.22
C ALA A 144 32.27 -19.19 41.06
N THR A 145 33.46 -18.60 41.20
CA THR A 145 34.11 -17.55 40.37
C THR A 145 34.92 -18.14 39.18
N PRO A 146 35.62 -17.35 38.32
CA PRO A 146 35.47 -17.39 36.86
C PRO A 146 36.67 -18.02 36.11
N PRO A 147 36.61 -18.07 34.77
CA PRO A 147 37.83 -17.77 34.01
C PRO A 147 37.60 -16.72 32.92
N SER A 148 38.61 -15.86 32.80
CA SER A 148 38.84 -14.97 31.68
C SER A 148 39.25 -15.77 30.44
N ARG A 149 38.71 -15.42 29.27
CA ARG A 149 39.51 -15.09 28.07
C ARG A 149 38.60 -14.68 26.91
N SER A 150 39.10 -13.65 26.24
CA SER A 150 38.65 -12.99 25.03
C SER A 150 38.11 -13.91 23.93
N SER A 151 36.95 -13.56 23.40
CA SER A 151 36.71 -13.62 21.96
C SER A 151 35.72 -12.54 21.57
N SER A 152 36.26 -11.50 20.95
CA SER A 152 35.56 -10.51 20.15
C SER A 152 34.65 -11.20 19.13
N GLN A 153 33.34 -11.13 19.37
CA GLN A 153 32.33 -11.27 18.32
C GLN A 153 31.38 -10.10 18.46
N THR A 154 31.62 -9.08 17.64
CA THR A 154 30.69 -8.00 17.35
C THR A 154 29.44 -8.59 16.72
N LYS A 155 28.44 -8.92 17.54
CA LYS A 155 27.05 -8.99 17.12
C LYS A 155 26.55 -7.55 16.97
N SER A 156 26.65 -6.99 15.76
CA SER A 156 25.87 -5.81 15.40
C SER A 156 24.44 -6.26 15.05
N THR A 157 23.69 -6.69 16.07
CA THR A 157 22.23 -6.58 15.98
C THR A 157 21.92 -5.10 16.11
N SER A 158 21.92 -4.39 14.97
CA SER A 158 21.28 -3.09 14.91
C SER A 158 19.81 -3.33 15.22
N GLU A 159 19.40 -3.10 16.46
CA GLU A 159 18.00 -2.97 16.82
C GLU A 159 17.42 -1.91 15.89
N ILE A 160 16.66 -2.34 14.88
CA ILE A 160 15.96 -1.44 13.98
C ILE A 160 14.93 -0.75 14.85
N THR A 161 15.22 0.49 15.22
CA THR A 161 14.23 1.33 15.90
C THR A 161 12.98 1.38 15.01
N PRO A 162 11.80 1.00 15.53
CA PRO A 162 10.57 1.04 14.75
C PRO A 162 10.38 2.43 14.16
N ARG A 163 10.12 2.52 12.85
CA ARG A 163 9.84 3.83 12.24
C ARG A 163 8.55 4.36 12.87
N PRO A 164 8.55 5.59 13.42
CA PRO A 164 7.37 6.15 14.06
C PRO A 164 6.27 6.50 13.05
N PHE A 165 6.61 6.57 11.76
CA PHE A 165 5.74 6.96 10.66
C PHE A 165 5.78 5.95 9.52
N MET A 166 4.74 5.96 8.70
CA MET A 166 4.66 5.25 7.43
C MET A 166 5.74 5.77 6.48
N ARG A 167 6.00 4.99 5.44
CA ARG A 167 6.84 5.42 4.33
C ARG A 167 5.97 6.11 3.29
N TRP A 168 6.48 7.19 2.72
CA TRP A 168 5.79 8.03 1.76
C TRP A 168 6.79 8.50 0.72
N ASP A 169 6.67 8.01 -0.49
CA ASP A 169 7.64 8.29 -1.54
C ASP A 169 6.94 8.58 -2.88
N THR A 170 7.46 9.58 -3.59
CA THR A 170 6.97 9.91 -4.94
C THR A 170 7.54 8.89 -5.93
N ALA A 171 6.67 8.19 -6.65
CA ALA A 171 7.09 7.22 -7.66
C ALA A 171 6.11 7.10 -8.82
N ASN A 172 6.65 7.11 -10.04
CA ASN A 172 5.90 6.74 -11.23
C ASN A 172 5.90 5.22 -11.39
N LEU A 173 4.74 4.58 -11.21
CA LEU A 173 4.58 3.13 -11.30
C LEU A 173 4.87 2.55 -12.69
N LEU A 174 4.87 3.37 -13.75
CA LEU A 174 5.22 2.98 -15.11
C LEU A 174 6.70 3.18 -15.45
N SER A 175 7.51 3.68 -14.50
CA SER A 175 8.95 3.86 -14.66
C SER A 175 9.71 2.92 -13.73
N LEU A 176 10.41 1.95 -14.31
CA LEU A 176 11.17 0.95 -13.56
C LEU A 176 12.22 1.59 -12.63
N SER A 177 12.95 2.59 -13.13
CA SER A 177 13.95 3.32 -12.34
C SER A 177 13.31 4.09 -11.18
N SER A 178 12.12 4.66 -11.39
CA SER A 178 11.35 5.34 -10.34
C SER A 178 10.84 4.38 -9.27
N ILE A 179 10.46 3.15 -9.64
CA ILE A 179 10.08 2.12 -8.68
C ILE A 179 11.29 1.68 -7.86
N LEU A 180 12.41 1.38 -8.52
CA LEU A 180 13.61 0.85 -7.86
C LEU A 180 14.32 1.87 -6.96
N SER A 181 14.08 3.17 -7.15
CA SER A 181 14.63 4.19 -6.25
C SER A 181 13.96 4.20 -4.87
N VAL A 182 12.72 3.69 -4.75
CA VAL A 182 11.92 3.74 -3.51
C VAL A 182 11.53 2.36 -2.99
N CYS A 183 11.47 1.35 -3.87
CA CYS A 183 11.07 -0.01 -3.55
C CYS A 183 12.25 -0.99 -3.68
N LYS A 184 12.36 -1.89 -2.71
CA LYS A 184 13.25 -3.06 -2.82
C LYS A 184 12.52 -4.18 -3.55
N THR A 185 13.25 -4.97 -4.33
CA THR A 185 12.72 -6.18 -4.96
C THR A 185 12.22 -7.15 -3.89
N SER A 186 11.12 -7.86 -4.19
CA SER A 186 10.51 -8.86 -3.30
C SER A 186 10.40 -8.42 -1.83
N SER A 187 9.99 -7.17 -1.57
CA SER A 187 9.93 -6.62 -0.21
C SER A 187 8.52 -6.45 0.33
N TYR A 188 7.50 -6.52 -0.54
CA TYR A 188 6.10 -6.43 -0.14
C TYR A 188 5.43 -7.79 -0.25
N TYR A 189 4.54 -8.05 0.70
CA TYR A 189 3.63 -9.20 0.63
C TYR A 189 2.24 -8.78 0.15
N LEU A 190 1.85 -7.53 0.42
CA LEU A 190 0.54 -7.02 0.07
C LEU A 190 0.69 -5.74 -0.76
N ILE A 191 0.03 -5.70 -1.91
CA ILE A 191 -0.22 -4.49 -2.67
C ILE A 191 -1.69 -4.13 -2.53
N VAL A 192 -1.96 -2.86 -2.27
CA VAL A 192 -3.32 -2.33 -2.17
C VAL A 192 -3.47 -1.22 -3.20
N ASP A 193 -4.43 -1.39 -4.09
CA ASP A 193 -4.75 -0.50 -5.21
C ASP A 193 -6.24 -0.14 -5.15
N LYS A 194 -6.54 1.14 -4.93
CA LYS A 194 -7.93 1.62 -4.95
C LYS A 194 -8.06 2.66 -6.05
N SER A 195 -8.51 2.22 -7.22
CA SER A 195 -8.67 3.00 -8.47
C SER A 195 -7.38 3.58 -9.10
N CYS A 196 -6.20 3.19 -8.62
CA CYS A 196 -4.94 3.60 -9.24
C CYS A 196 -4.80 2.93 -10.62
N SER A 197 -5.06 1.62 -10.70
CA SER A 197 -5.09 0.90 -11.99
C SER A 197 -6.15 1.44 -12.95
N ASP A 198 -7.29 1.95 -12.47
CA ASP A 198 -8.29 2.63 -13.32
C ASP A 198 -7.72 3.88 -13.98
N SER A 199 -6.95 4.67 -13.22
CA SER A 199 -6.31 5.89 -13.73
C SER A 199 -5.18 5.56 -14.71
N ILE A 200 -4.39 4.53 -14.41
CA ILE A 200 -3.30 4.04 -15.26
C ILE A 200 -3.83 3.49 -16.59
N ALA A 201 -4.97 2.80 -16.58
CA ALA A 201 -5.59 2.28 -17.80
C ALA A 201 -6.09 3.38 -18.76
N CYS A 202 -6.24 4.62 -18.27
CA CYS A 202 -6.57 5.77 -19.11
C CYS A 202 -5.32 6.42 -19.76
N ALA A 203 -4.12 5.90 -19.48
CA ALA A 203 -2.88 6.46 -20.03
C ALA A 203 -2.63 6.01 -21.47
N GLU A 204 -1.78 6.75 -22.18
CA GLU A 204 -1.24 6.30 -23.45
C GLU A 204 -0.34 5.07 -23.24
N ASP A 205 -0.17 4.29 -24.31
CA ASP A 205 0.75 3.16 -24.31
C ASP A 205 2.18 3.57 -23.95
N VAL A 206 2.84 2.70 -23.20
CA VAL A 206 4.23 2.87 -22.82
C VAL A 206 5.11 2.31 -23.92
N PHE A 207 5.92 3.18 -24.54
CA PHE A 207 6.88 2.76 -25.54
C PHE A 207 8.11 2.14 -24.87
N ILE A 208 8.35 0.86 -25.15
CA ILE A 208 9.49 0.10 -24.62
C ILE A 208 10.51 -0.25 -25.69
N SER A 209 11.73 -0.53 -25.26
CA SER A 209 12.76 -1.16 -26.10
C SER A 209 12.95 -2.62 -25.70
N LEU A 210 13.32 -3.46 -26.67
CA LEU A 210 13.77 -4.83 -26.41
C LEU A 210 15.30 -4.96 -26.53
N PRO A 211 15.97 -5.75 -25.67
CA PRO A 211 15.37 -6.54 -24.60
C PRO A 211 14.82 -5.65 -23.46
N TYR A 212 13.66 -6.02 -22.93
CA TYR A 212 13.07 -5.30 -21.81
C TYR A 212 13.94 -5.50 -20.56
N PRO A 213 14.13 -4.50 -19.68
CA PRO A 213 15.07 -4.62 -18.56
C PRO A 213 14.75 -5.71 -17.54
N LEU A 214 13.53 -6.25 -17.55
CA LEU A 214 13.12 -7.38 -16.72
C LEU A 214 13.09 -8.67 -17.54
N THR A 215 13.46 -9.78 -16.90
CA THR A 215 13.46 -11.12 -17.52
C THR A 215 13.15 -12.22 -16.52
N PHE A 216 12.76 -13.38 -17.03
CA PHE A 216 12.66 -14.62 -16.28
C PHE A 216 13.98 -15.40 -16.29
N LEU A 217 14.22 -16.21 -15.25
CA LEU A 217 15.45 -17.01 -15.12
C LEU A 217 15.69 -18.02 -16.25
N TYR A 218 14.61 -18.55 -16.82
CA TYR A 218 14.66 -19.44 -17.97
C TYR A 218 14.27 -18.62 -19.20
N PRO A 219 15.24 -18.12 -19.97
CA PRO A 219 14.93 -17.33 -21.14
C PRO A 219 14.08 -18.18 -22.10
N SER A 220 13.21 -17.47 -22.80
CA SER A 220 12.57 -17.97 -24.00
C SER A 220 13.57 -18.77 -24.86
N PRO A 221 13.16 -19.88 -25.50
CA PRO A 221 14.04 -20.64 -26.41
C PRO A 221 14.55 -19.80 -27.59
N TYR A 222 14.00 -18.60 -27.79
CA TYR A 222 14.39 -17.65 -28.81
C TYR A 222 15.46 -16.68 -28.28
N ALA A 223 16.49 -16.42 -29.09
CA ALA A 223 17.51 -15.46 -28.75
C ALA A 223 16.89 -14.04 -28.69
N PRO A 224 17.21 -13.23 -27.65
CA PRO A 224 16.73 -11.86 -27.59
C PRO A 224 17.21 -11.11 -28.84
N SER A 225 16.27 -10.59 -29.61
CA SER A 225 16.57 -9.77 -30.76
C SER A 225 16.24 -8.33 -30.45
N ASN A 226 17.19 -7.44 -30.72
CA ASN A 226 16.99 -6.01 -30.58
C ASN A 226 16.01 -5.58 -31.67
N LEU A 227 14.78 -5.21 -31.27
CA LEU A 227 13.89 -4.47 -32.16
C LEU A 227 14.33 -2.99 -32.14
N LEU A 228 14.59 -2.45 -33.32
CA LEU A 228 15.14 -1.09 -33.49
C LEU A 228 14.11 0.01 -33.18
N THR A 229 12.83 -0.31 -33.22
CA THR A 229 11.72 0.62 -32.99
C THR A 229 11.08 0.38 -31.63
N PRO A 230 10.85 1.42 -30.82
CA PRO A 230 10.09 1.30 -29.59
C PRO A 230 8.69 0.76 -29.86
N ILE A 231 8.23 -0.12 -28.98
CA ILE A 231 6.98 -0.87 -29.13
C ILE A 231 5.97 -0.34 -28.11
N PRO A 232 4.75 0.04 -28.54
CA PRO A 232 3.71 0.47 -27.60
C PRO A 232 3.19 -0.73 -26.81
N ILE A 233 3.09 -0.59 -25.49
CA ILE A 233 2.53 -1.60 -24.59
C ILE A 233 1.51 -0.94 -23.69
N HIS A 234 0.34 -1.57 -23.59
CA HIS A 234 -0.71 -1.12 -22.68
C HIS A 234 -0.16 -0.99 -21.25
N PRO A 235 -0.35 0.15 -20.56
CA PRO A 235 0.34 0.50 -19.33
C PRO A 235 0.11 -0.48 -18.17
N LEU A 236 -1.00 -1.22 -18.15
CA LEU A 236 -1.27 -2.22 -17.12
C LEU A 236 -0.36 -3.45 -17.18
N HIS A 237 0.19 -3.79 -18.35
CA HIS A 237 1.22 -4.84 -18.45
C HIS A 237 2.50 -4.40 -17.76
N ILE A 238 2.92 -3.15 -17.99
CA ILE A 238 4.09 -2.55 -17.35
C ILE A 238 3.91 -2.47 -15.84
N LEU A 239 2.72 -2.03 -15.39
CA LEU A 239 2.36 -2.00 -13.97
C LEU A 239 2.50 -3.40 -13.34
N ALA A 240 1.95 -4.43 -13.98
CA ALA A 240 1.98 -5.80 -13.48
C ALA A 240 3.41 -6.37 -13.37
N LEU A 241 4.30 -6.05 -14.32
CA LEU A 241 5.70 -6.43 -14.25
C LEU A 241 6.41 -5.73 -13.08
N HIS A 242 6.26 -4.41 -12.95
CA HIS A 242 6.91 -3.63 -11.89
C HIS A 242 6.42 -4.02 -10.50
N LEU A 243 5.11 -4.22 -10.33
CA LEU A 243 4.54 -4.71 -9.08
C LEU A 243 5.00 -6.16 -8.79
N GLY A 244 5.10 -6.99 -9.83
CA GLY A 244 5.57 -8.37 -9.72
C GLY A 244 7.02 -8.47 -9.25
N LEU A 245 7.86 -7.49 -9.62
CA LEU A 245 9.27 -7.39 -9.22
C LEU A 245 9.44 -7.05 -7.72
N VAL A 246 8.59 -6.18 -7.18
CA VAL A 246 8.69 -5.71 -5.79
C VAL A 246 7.92 -6.60 -4.79
N THR A 247 7.14 -7.54 -5.30
CA THR A 247 6.29 -8.43 -4.50
C THR A 247 6.92 -9.81 -4.34
N GLN A 248 6.79 -10.38 -3.15
CA GLN A 248 7.24 -11.74 -2.87
C GLN A 248 6.30 -12.78 -3.49
N PRO A 249 6.79 -13.96 -3.89
CA PRO A 249 5.93 -15.10 -4.21
C PRO A 249 4.90 -15.37 -3.11
N GLY A 250 3.67 -15.70 -3.50
CA GLY A 250 2.52 -15.84 -2.61
C GLY A 250 1.94 -14.52 -2.08
N GLY A 251 2.55 -13.38 -2.38
CA GLY A 251 2.01 -12.05 -2.06
C GLY A 251 0.72 -11.76 -2.83
N ARG A 252 -0.09 -10.85 -2.31
CA ARG A 252 -1.40 -10.49 -2.89
C ARG A 252 -1.43 -9.08 -3.42
N TRP A 253 -2.08 -8.88 -4.55
CA TRP A 253 -2.46 -7.57 -5.07
C TRP A 253 -3.98 -7.45 -5.00
N ILE A 254 -4.43 -6.63 -4.05
CA ILE A 254 -5.85 -6.36 -3.81
C ILE A 254 -6.20 -5.06 -4.52
N THR A 255 -7.12 -5.14 -5.48
CA THR A 255 -7.55 -4.01 -6.29
C THR A 255 -9.05 -3.77 -6.16
N PHE A 256 -9.46 -2.51 -5.99
CA PHE A 256 -10.84 -2.08 -6.14
C PHE A 256 -10.97 -1.16 -7.35
N SER A 257 -11.77 -1.55 -8.34
CA SER A 257 -11.80 -0.95 -9.67
C SER A 257 -13.22 -0.68 -10.17
N TYR A 258 -13.38 0.28 -11.10
CA TYR A 258 -14.62 0.44 -11.86
C TYR A 258 -14.90 -0.70 -12.84
N SER A 259 -13.86 -1.39 -13.34
CA SER A 259 -13.96 -2.29 -14.48
C SER A 259 -14.07 -3.76 -14.08
N ASN A 260 -14.96 -4.49 -14.76
CA ASN A 260 -15.03 -5.94 -14.69
C ASN A 260 -13.93 -6.64 -15.51
N SER A 261 -13.21 -5.92 -16.36
CA SER A 261 -12.12 -6.43 -17.21
C SER A 261 -10.89 -5.54 -17.03
N ARG A 262 -10.51 -5.27 -15.78
CA ARG A 262 -9.43 -4.30 -15.50
C ARG A 262 -8.07 -4.77 -15.98
N PHE A 263 -7.74 -6.05 -15.85
CA PHE A 263 -6.39 -6.56 -16.10
C PHE A 263 -6.31 -7.37 -17.39
N PRO A 264 -5.77 -6.82 -18.49
CA PRO A 264 -5.78 -7.46 -19.81
C PRO A 264 -4.83 -8.66 -19.92
N PHE A 265 -3.93 -8.86 -18.96
CA PHE A 265 -3.05 -10.03 -18.89
C PHE A 265 -3.70 -11.22 -18.15
N LEU A 266 -4.85 -11.04 -17.50
CA LEU A 266 -5.53 -12.17 -16.89
C LEU A 266 -6.24 -12.97 -17.99
N PRO A 267 -6.23 -14.32 -17.92
CA PRO A 267 -6.95 -15.12 -18.89
C PRO A 267 -8.45 -14.78 -18.85
N SER A 268 -9.00 -14.35 -19.98
CA SER A 268 -10.44 -14.15 -20.14
C SER A 268 -11.18 -15.47 -19.95
N SER A 269 -12.40 -15.43 -19.41
CA SER A 269 -13.28 -16.59 -19.49
C SER A 269 -13.45 -16.98 -20.96
N PRO A 270 -13.59 -18.27 -21.33
CA PRO A 270 -13.88 -18.68 -22.71
C PRO A 270 -15.14 -18.05 -23.30
N LEU A 271 -15.99 -17.44 -22.46
CA LEU A 271 -17.22 -16.72 -22.83
C LEU A 271 -16.98 -15.24 -23.14
N ASP A 272 -15.83 -14.67 -22.78
CA ASP A 272 -15.49 -13.25 -22.90
C ASP A 272 -14.52 -13.08 -24.09
N SER A 273 -15.00 -13.36 -25.31
CA SER A 273 -14.19 -13.29 -26.53
C SER A 273 -13.87 -11.87 -27.02
N GLU A 274 -14.40 -10.84 -26.36
CA GLU A 274 -14.21 -9.43 -26.74
C GLU A 274 -12.96 -8.79 -26.10
N ASP A 275 -12.34 -9.42 -25.09
CA ASP A 275 -11.25 -8.82 -24.30
C ASP A 275 -9.82 -9.15 -24.80
N LEU A 276 -9.66 -9.79 -25.97
CA LEU A 276 -8.35 -10.22 -26.49
C LEU A 276 -7.53 -9.10 -27.14
N GLU A 277 -8.10 -7.91 -27.36
CA GLU A 277 -7.41 -6.81 -28.07
C GLU A 277 -6.21 -6.25 -27.29
N ASP A 278 -6.25 -6.30 -25.95
CA ASP A 278 -5.20 -5.74 -25.09
C ASP A 278 -4.17 -6.77 -24.61
N ALA A 279 -4.24 -8.03 -25.08
CA ALA A 279 -3.26 -9.05 -24.73
C ALA A 279 -1.87 -8.72 -25.29
N ILE A 280 -0.80 -9.18 -24.62
CA ILE A 280 0.56 -9.02 -25.16
C ILE A 280 0.68 -9.85 -26.46
N PRO A 281 1.13 -9.24 -27.58
CA PRO A 281 1.35 -9.98 -28.82
C PRO A 281 2.39 -11.09 -28.65
N ASP A 282 2.10 -12.29 -29.20
CA ASP A 282 3.00 -13.45 -29.16
C ASP A 282 4.42 -13.13 -29.65
N GLU A 283 4.54 -12.25 -30.66
CA GLU A 283 5.82 -11.78 -31.19
C GLU A 283 6.71 -11.15 -30.10
N LEU A 284 6.12 -10.41 -29.15
CA LEU A 284 6.89 -9.79 -28.06
C LEU A 284 7.36 -10.82 -27.04
N LEU A 285 6.52 -11.81 -26.74
CA LEU A 285 6.89 -12.93 -25.87
C LEU A 285 8.04 -13.73 -26.50
N MET A 286 7.96 -13.99 -27.81
CA MET A 286 9.04 -14.62 -28.58
C MET A 286 10.34 -13.80 -28.52
N HIS A 287 10.25 -12.47 -28.52
CA HIS A 287 11.41 -11.57 -28.41
C HIS A 287 11.87 -11.28 -26.98
N GLY A 288 11.33 -12.02 -25.99
CA GLY A 288 11.82 -12.02 -24.61
C GLY A 288 11.18 -10.96 -23.71
N PHE A 289 10.08 -10.33 -24.13
CA PHE A 289 9.24 -9.57 -23.21
C PHE A 289 8.60 -10.53 -22.19
N PRO A 290 8.69 -10.26 -20.86
CA PRO A 290 8.08 -11.14 -19.87
C PRO A 290 6.55 -11.08 -19.94
N ASP A 291 5.89 -12.24 -19.98
CA ASP A 291 4.43 -12.31 -19.90
C ASP A 291 3.95 -12.00 -18.47
N PRO A 292 3.17 -10.91 -18.25
CA PRO A 292 2.63 -10.61 -16.93
C PRO A 292 1.64 -11.67 -16.42
N ALA A 293 1.01 -12.46 -17.31
CA ALA A 293 0.12 -13.55 -16.92
C ALA A 293 0.86 -14.67 -16.16
N GLU A 294 2.17 -14.84 -16.39
CA GLU A 294 2.99 -15.79 -15.64
C GLU A 294 3.28 -15.33 -14.20
N LEU A 295 3.09 -14.04 -13.89
CA LEU A 295 3.40 -13.46 -12.58
C LEU A 295 2.22 -13.46 -11.62
N TRP A 296 0.99 -13.43 -12.14
CA TRP A 296 -0.21 -13.16 -11.37
C TRP A 296 -1.32 -14.16 -11.68
N THR A 297 -1.92 -14.74 -10.64
CA THR A 297 -3.10 -15.60 -10.76
C THR A 297 -4.29 -14.93 -10.08
N LEU A 298 -5.45 -14.94 -10.73
CA LEU A 298 -6.69 -14.43 -10.14
C LEU A 298 -7.21 -15.41 -9.07
N GLU A 299 -7.17 -15.01 -7.79
CA GLU A 299 -7.72 -15.79 -6.67
C GLU A 299 -9.20 -15.47 -6.44
N ARG A 300 -9.57 -14.19 -6.52
CA ARG A 300 -10.94 -13.72 -6.29
C ARG A 300 -11.28 -12.54 -7.18
N LYS A 301 -12.50 -12.55 -7.72
CA LYS A 301 -13.13 -11.43 -8.43
C LYS A 301 -14.58 -11.34 -8.00
N GLU A 302 -15.01 -10.18 -7.52
CA GLU A 302 -16.41 -9.99 -7.10
C GLU A 302 -16.95 -8.62 -7.47
N ALA A 303 -18.24 -8.59 -7.80
CA ALA A 303 -18.99 -7.37 -8.02
C ALA A 303 -19.52 -6.86 -6.68
N VAL A 304 -19.28 -5.58 -6.40
CA VAL A 304 -19.77 -4.85 -5.24
C VAL A 304 -20.70 -3.75 -5.73
N GLU A 305 -21.97 -3.80 -5.34
CA GLU A 305 -22.97 -2.83 -5.76
C GLU A 305 -22.54 -1.40 -5.38
N ALA A 306 -22.53 -0.50 -6.35
CA ALA A 306 -22.18 0.89 -6.13
C ALA A 306 -23.33 1.62 -5.39
N PRO A 307 -23.03 2.62 -4.55
CA PRO A 307 -24.06 3.45 -3.93
C PRO A 307 -24.96 4.09 -5.00
N PRO A 308 -26.26 4.26 -4.73
CA PRO A 308 -27.16 4.92 -5.67
C PRO A 308 -26.70 6.37 -5.92
N GLU A 309 -26.40 6.71 -7.16
CA GLU A 309 -26.10 8.10 -7.55
C GLU A 309 -27.38 8.95 -7.46
N GLY A 310 -27.32 10.05 -6.70
CA GLY A 310 -28.45 10.90 -6.39
C GLY A 310 -29.24 11.34 -7.63
N GLY A 311 -30.45 10.78 -7.80
CA GLY A 311 -31.40 11.14 -8.83
C GLY A 311 -32.79 10.57 -8.50
N THR A 312 -33.82 11.40 -8.63
CA THR A 312 -35.23 11.06 -8.39
C THR A 312 -35.64 9.80 -9.16
N GLU A 313 -36.26 8.86 -8.43
CA GLU A 313 -36.89 7.65 -8.93
C GLU A 313 -37.77 7.93 -10.16
N VAL A 314 -37.68 7.08 -11.20
CA VAL A 314 -38.77 6.67 -12.12
C VAL A 314 -38.26 5.76 -13.26
N VAL A 315 -36.95 5.56 -13.47
CA VAL A 315 -36.44 4.64 -14.52
C VAL A 315 -35.54 3.57 -13.92
N HIS A 316 -35.82 2.30 -14.21
CA HIS A 316 -35.03 1.14 -13.79
C HIS A 316 -33.61 1.26 -14.39
N ARG A 317 -32.67 1.85 -13.63
CA ARG A 317 -31.26 1.91 -14.03
C ARG A 317 -30.62 0.54 -13.81
N PRO A 318 -29.72 0.08 -14.70
CA PRO A 318 -28.88 -1.08 -14.42
C PRO A 318 -28.11 -0.85 -13.12
N LYS A 319 -27.97 -1.89 -12.31
CA LYS A 319 -27.12 -1.82 -11.12
C LYS A 319 -25.68 -1.57 -11.56
N VAL A 320 -25.11 -0.45 -11.13
CA VAL A 320 -23.69 -0.18 -11.30
C VAL A 320 -22.94 -0.94 -10.22
N SER A 321 -21.84 -1.61 -10.58
CA SER A 321 -21.00 -2.33 -9.64
C SER A 321 -19.55 -1.91 -9.79
N HIS A 322 -18.87 -1.78 -8.67
CA HIS A 322 -17.40 -1.76 -8.61
C HIS A 322 -16.91 -3.21 -8.44
N TRP A 323 -15.63 -3.44 -8.71
CA TRP A 323 -15.06 -4.78 -8.77
C TRP A 323 -13.86 -4.90 -7.85
N LEU A 324 -13.93 -5.87 -6.93
CA LEU A 324 -12.79 -6.28 -6.13
C LEU A 324 -12.05 -7.41 -6.86
N TYR A 325 -10.75 -7.27 -7.00
CA TYR A 325 -9.83 -8.30 -7.45
C TYR A 325 -8.85 -8.64 -6.32
N VAL A 326 -8.54 -9.93 -6.20
CA VAL A 326 -7.40 -10.42 -5.42
C VAL A 326 -6.57 -11.27 -6.36
N LEU A 327 -5.39 -10.76 -6.72
CA LEU A 327 -4.40 -11.48 -7.52
C LEU A 327 -3.32 -12.01 -6.59
N VAL A 328 -2.81 -13.21 -6.86
CA VAL A 328 -1.73 -13.84 -6.10
C VAL A 328 -0.48 -13.90 -6.97
N ARG A 329 0.64 -13.48 -6.39
CA ARG A 329 1.96 -13.53 -7.00
C ARG A 329 2.41 -14.99 -7.11
N THR A 330 2.73 -15.43 -8.31
CA THR A 330 3.24 -16.79 -8.57
C THR A 330 4.69 -16.97 -8.08
N GLU A 331 5.17 -18.21 -8.11
CA GLU A 331 6.58 -18.55 -7.87
C GLU A 331 7.52 -18.18 -9.04
N ARG A 332 6.97 -17.66 -10.15
CA ARG A 332 7.78 -17.31 -11.33
C ARG A 332 8.73 -16.16 -11.01
N GLU A 333 10.02 -16.42 -10.94
CA GLU A 333 11.02 -15.39 -10.58
C GLU A 333 11.26 -14.39 -11.70
N LEU A 334 11.10 -13.10 -11.39
CA LEU A 334 11.37 -11.96 -12.26
C LEU A 334 12.56 -11.16 -11.71
N ARG A 335 13.52 -10.83 -12.57
CA ARG A 335 14.73 -10.11 -12.17
C ARG A 335 15.15 -9.09 -13.23
N MET A 336 16.04 -8.18 -12.82
CA MET A 336 16.75 -7.30 -13.74
C MET A 336 17.69 -8.14 -14.62
N GLN A 337 17.77 -7.78 -15.90
CA GLN A 337 18.75 -8.33 -16.85
C GLN A 337 20.19 -7.93 -16.52
#